data_AF-A0A1A9AMM4-F1
#
_entry.id   AF-A0A1A9AMM4-F1
#
_cell.length_a   1.000
_cell.length_b   1.000
_cell.length_c   1.000
_cell.angle_alpha   90.00
_cell.angle_beta   90.00
_cell.angle_gamma   90.00
#
_symmetry.space_group_name_H-M   'P 1'
#
loop_
_entity.id
_entity.type
_entity.pdbx_description
1 polymer ?
#
loop_
_entity_poly.entity_id
_entity_poly.type
_entity_poly.pdbx_seq_one_letter_code
_entity_poly.pdbx_strand_id
1 'polypeptide(L)'
;MTDKDYYKDDDMLSLPSIRNYKHIDNYKYNDFGNTVFCTRIKNELNDYVGIQDLCMAVTGILNNFNKSRITPLFDNEQCTVFNYWMYHHLYNNLTERNDSQNVSSFIFKLLEYIKDYMSDNKCTIDVTINSKDYFIKTQMLHDYALDYKTIKNKVESTGAECSKSYNDYIVKHSENYNEVKEQCRTNENLPYCTLLKKIREHLLPLRACRQRDPTLSTAHGEVMPQSFQGPLSEEGRADEFGRRMGDENPGELHLTPTAQTDITANSSTIIIIINVINLFK
;
A
#
# COMPACT_ATOMS: atom_id res chain seq x y z
N MET A 1 0.45 -3.53 3.40
CA MET A 1 -0.36 -2.46 4.03
C MET A 1 0.57 -1.30 4.39
N THR A 2 0.69 -0.30 3.52
CA THR A 2 1.67 0.78 3.68
C THR A 2 1.14 1.88 4.57
N ASP A 3 1.57 1.88 5.82
CA ASP A 3 1.64 3.13 6.56
C ASP A 3 2.61 4.06 5.82
N LYS A 4 2.32 5.37 5.74
CA LYS A 4 3.27 6.35 5.19
C LYS A 4 4.60 6.31 5.94
N ASP A 5 4.60 5.82 7.18
CA ASP A 5 5.80 5.58 7.95
C ASP A 5 6.73 4.53 7.33
N TYR A 6 6.22 3.60 6.51
CA TYR A 6 7.07 2.68 5.74
C TYR A 6 7.94 3.41 4.71
N TYR A 7 7.58 4.62 4.30
CA TYR A 7 8.37 5.39 3.32
C TYR A 7 9.63 6.04 3.93
N LYS A 8 9.75 5.99 5.25
CA LYS A 8 10.89 6.49 6.04
C LYS A 8 11.86 5.38 6.46
N ASP A 9 11.53 4.12 6.18
CA ASP A 9 12.32 2.96 6.56
C ASP A 9 13.07 2.39 5.35
N ASP A 10 14.39 2.49 5.36
CA ASP A 10 15.25 2.04 4.26
C ASP A 10 15.08 0.55 3.93
N ASP A 11 14.81 -0.29 4.92
CA ASP A 11 14.58 -1.70 4.69
C ASP A 11 13.26 -1.90 3.94
N MET A 12 12.22 -1.17 4.32
CA MET A 12 10.93 -1.20 3.62
C MET A 12 11.05 -0.67 2.19
N LEU A 13 11.83 0.38 1.96
CA LEU A 13 12.08 0.93 0.63
C LEU A 13 12.86 -0.03 -0.30
N SER A 14 13.49 -1.07 0.25
CA SER A 14 14.10 -2.13 -0.58
C SER A 14 13.05 -2.97 -1.31
N LEU A 15 11.83 -3.07 -0.77
CA LEU A 15 10.75 -3.91 -1.29
C LEU A 15 10.11 -3.31 -2.55
N PRO A 16 10.05 -4.04 -3.68
CA PRO A 16 9.39 -3.56 -4.89
C PRO A 16 7.93 -3.11 -4.68
N SER A 17 7.13 -3.83 -3.88
CA SER A 17 5.74 -3.44 -3.59
C SER A 17 5.65 -2.06 -2.92
N ILE A 18 6.49 -1.81 -1.90
CA ILE A 18 6.56 -0.54 -1.17
C ILE A 18 7.01 0.59 -2.10
N ARG A 19 7.97 0.33 -3.00
CA ARG A 19 8.40 1.32 -4.01
C ARG A 19 7.28 1.68 -4.97
N ASN A 20 6.46 0.72 -5.39
CA ASN A 20 5.29 1.00 -6.22
C ASN A 20 4.32 1.94 -5.50
N TYR A 21 3.91 1.60 -4.29
CA TYR A 21 2.95 2.42 -3.53
C TYR A 21 3.51 3.82 -3.25
N LYS A 22 4.79 3.93 -2.87
CA LYS A 22 5.47 5.22 -2.70
C LYS A 22 5.49 6.05 -3.98
N HIS A 23 5.71 5.41 -5.13
CA HIS A 23 5.67 6.09 -6.42
C HIS A 23 4.27 6.64 -6.71
N ILE A 24 3.24 5.80 -6.55
CA ILE A 24 1.86 6.20 -6.85
C ILE A 24 1.42 7.34 -5.94
N ASP A 25 1.70 7.26 -4.63
CA ASP A 25 1.33 8.28 -3.65
C ASP A 25 2.03 9.63 -3.90
N ASN A 26 3.27 9.63 -4.39
CA ASN A 26 4.08 10.86 -4.51
C ASN A 26 4.02 11.53 -5.88
N TYR A 27 3.58 10.84 -6.93
CA TYR A 27 3.61 11.36 -8.30
C TYR A 27 2.57 12.47 -8.58
N LYS A 28 1.69 12.78 -7.62
CA LYS A 28 0.63 13.81 -7.74
C LYS A 28 -0.32 13.58 -8.91
N TYR A 29 -0.80 12.35 -9.06
CA TYR A 29 -1.77 12.02 -10.12
C TYR A 29 -3.06 12.84 -10.07
N ASN A 30 -3.40 13.40 -8.91
CA ASN A 30 -4.56 14.28 -8.72
C ASN A 30 -4.58 15.47 -9.69
N ASP A 31 -3.41 15.98 -10.12
CA ASP A 31 -3.30 17.08 -11.07
C ASP A 31 -3.84 16.72 -12.48
N PHE A 32 -4.01 15.41 -12.74
CA PHE A 32 -4.56 14.88 -14.00
C PHE A 32 -5.96 14.27 -13.84
N GLY A 33 -6.56 14.41 -12.66
CA GLY A 33 -7.87 13.84 -12.33
C GLY A 33 -9.03 14.53 -13.03
N ASN A 34 -10.17 13.85 -13.10
CA ASN A 34 -11.39 14.40 -13.67
C ASN A 34 -12.22 15.15 -12.61
N THR A 35 -12.05 16.47 -12.54
CA THR A 35 -12.73 17.31 -11.55
C THR A 35 -14.25 17.19 -11.59
N VAL A 36 -14.86 17.21 -12.78
CA VAL A 36 -16.32 17.18 -12.93
C VAL A 36 -16.89 15.86 -12.38
N PHE A 37 -16.31 14.74 -12.79
CA PHE A 37 -16.70 13.42 -12.29
C PHE A 37 -16.49 13.32 -10.77
N CYS A 38 -15.32 13.73 -10.27
CA CYS A 38 -14.99 13.56 -8.86
C CYS A 38 -15.75 14.48 -7.90
N THR A 39 -16.17 15.67 -8.36
CA THR A 39 -17.13 16.49 -7.62
C THR A 39 -18.49 15.81 -7.51
N ARG A 40 -18.96 15.15 -8.58
CA ARG A 40 -20.20 14.36 -8.52
C ARG A 40 -20.07 13.19 -7.53
N ILE A 41 -18.97 12.45 -7.58
CA ILE A 41 -18.72 11.33 -6.64
C ILE A 41 -18.71 11.79 -5.19
N LYS A 42 -18.08 12.91 -4.88
CA LYS A 42 -18.10 13.48 -3.53
C LYS A 42 -19.53 13.76 -3.03
N ASN A 43 -20.39 14.28 -3.89
CA ASN A 43 -21.76 14.60 -3.50
C ASN A 43 -22.61 13.34 -3.32
N GLU A 44 -22.38 12.30 -4.12
CA GLU A 44 -23.09 11.02 -4.04
C GLU A 44 -22.59 10.14 -2.87
N LEU A 45 -21.29 10.21 -2.55
CA LEU A 45 -20.62 9.44 -1.49
C LEU A 45 -20.11 10.38 -0.38
N ASN A 46 -20.99 11.24 0.12
CA ASN A 46 -20.66 12.32 1.06
C ASN A 46 -20.21 11.85 2.46
N ASP A 47 -20.53 10.62 2.85
CA ASP A 47 -20.08 10.02 4.11
C ASP A 47 -18.62 9.51 4.06
N TYR A 48 -18.02 9.50 2.86
CA TYR A 48 -16.63 9.07 2.65
C TYR A 48 -15.67 10.28 2.77
N VAL A 49 -14.81 10.25 3.78
CA VAL A 49 -13.77 11.28 3.97
C VAL A 49 -12.64 11.10 2.95
N GLY A 50 -12.37 12.14 2.15
CA GLY A 50 -11.29 12.11 1.16
C GLY A 50 -11.64 11.41 -0.16
N ILE A 51 -12.91 11.07 -0.41
CA ILE A 51 -13.32 10.38 -1.66
C ILE A 51 -13.03 11.20 -2.91
N GLN A 52 -13.13 12.53 -2.80
CA GLN A 52 -12.81 13.42 -3.91
C GLN A 52 -11.33 13.31 -4.27
N ASP A 53 -10.44 13.34 -3.28
CA ASP A 53 -8.99 13.27 -3.50
C ASP A 53 -8.60 11.91 -4.07
N LEU A 54 -9.16 10.83 -3.55
CA LEU A 54 -8.97 9.48 -4.09
C LEU A 54 -9.49 9.37 -5.53
N CYS A 55 -10.68 9.90 -5.81
CA CYS A 55 -11.24 9.93 -7.15
C CYS A 55 -10.34 10.69 -8.14
N MET A 56 -9.82 11.85 -7.72
CA MET A 56 -8.89 12.64 -8.54
C MET A 56 -7.62 11.85 -8.84
N ALA A 57 -7.07 11.14 -7.84
CA ALA A 57 -5.91 10.28 -8.02
C ALA A 57 -6.19 9.15 -9.01
N VAL A 58 -7.28 8.39 -8.79
CA VAL A 58 -7.69 7.23 -9.59
C VAL A 58 -7.91 7.62 -11.05
N THR A 59 -8.70 8.66 -11.30
CA THR A 59 -8.97 9.13 -12.66
C THR A 59 -7.72 9.69 -13.33
N GLY A 60 -6.84 10.36 -12.57
CA GLY A 60 -5.57 10.87 -13.07
C GLY A 60 -4.57 9.78 -13.45
N ILE A 61 -4.50 8.71 -12.66
CA ILE A 61 -3.71 7.51 -12.96
C ILE A 61 -4.24 6.86 -14.24
N LEU A 62 -5.54 6.62 -14.34
CA LEU A 62 -6.13 6.00 -15.53
C LEU A 62 -5.91 6.83 -16.80
N ASN A 63 -6.04 8.16 -16.72
CA ASN A 63 -5.76 9.08 -17.82
C ASN A 63 -4.28 9.07 -18.27
N ASN A 64 -3.35 8.75 -17.37
CA ASN A 64 -1.91 8.74 -17.63
C ASN A 64 -1.26 7.36 -17.41
N PHE A 65 -2.02 6.28 -17.56
CA PHE A 65 -1.59 4.95 -17.11
C PHE A 65 -0.26 4.50 -17.74
N ASN A 66 -0.06 4.78 -19.03
CA ASN A 66 1.18 4.46 -19.76
C ASN A 66 2.45 5.14 -19.23
N LYS A 67 2.31 6.21 -18.45
CA LYS A 67 3.43 6.93 -17.83
C LYS A 67 3.74 6.41 -16.42
N SER A 68 2.88 5.55 -15.87
CA SER A 68 3.06 5.02 -14.52
C SER A 68 4.25 4.07 -14.49
N ARG A 69 5.21 4.34 -13.60
CA ARG A 69 6.39 3.49 -13.41
C ARG A 69 6.09 2.47 -12.32
N ILE A 70 5.24 1.50 -12.65
CA ILE A 70 4.82 0.42 -11.76
C ILE A 70 5.60 -0.85 -12.12
N THR A 71 6.20 -1.48 -11.11
CA THR A 71 6.87 -2.79 -11.23
C THR A 71 5.85 -3.89 -10.90
N PRO A 72 5.33 -4.64 -11.88
CA PRO A 72 4.35 -5.68 -11.60
C PRO A 72 5.02 -7.00 -11.18
N LEU A 73 4.24 -7.90 -10.58
CA LEU A 73 4.66 -9.28 -10.32
C LEU A 73 4.80 -10.09 -11.62
N PHE A 74 3.87 -9.90 -12.55
CA PHE A 74 3.86 -10.54 -13.86
C PHE A 74 3.93 -9.48 -14.97
N ASP A 75 4.60 -9.79 -16.07
CA ASP A 75 4.75 -8.87 -17.19
C ASP A 75 3.39 -8.34 -17.68
N ASN A 76 3.32 -7.03 -17.90
CA ASN A 76 2.12 -6.31 -18.34
C ASN A 76 0.94 -6.32 -17.34
N GLU A 77 1.18 -6.57 -16.05
CA GLU A 77 0.14 -6.55 -15.00
C GLU A 77 0.25 -5.37 -14.04
N GLN A 78 0.71 -4.21 -14.53
CA GLN A 78 0.76 -2.98 -13.73
C GLN A 78 -0.62 -2.61 -13.17
N CYS A 79 -1.68 -2.97 -13.90
CA CYS A 79 -3.04 -2.71 -13.50
C CYS A 79 -3.42 -3.45 -12.20
N THR A 80 -2.87 -4.64 -11.97
CA THR A 80 -3.08 -5.39 -10.73
C THR A 80 -2.57 -4.63 -9.51
N VAL A 81 -1.37 -4.04 -9.61
CA VAL A 81 -0.79 -3.20 -8.54
C VAL A 81 -1.64 -1.95 -8.31
N PHE A 82 -2.09 -1.30 -9.38
CA PHE A 82 -2.97 -0.14 -9.29
C PHE A 82 -4.30 -0.49 -8.61
N ASN A 83 -4.92 -1.62 -8.96
CA ASN A 83 -6.13 -2.09 -8.29
C ASN A 83 -5.90 -2.22 -6.78
N TYR A 84 -4.85 -2.92 -6.35
CA TYR A 84 -4.58 -3.06 -4.92
C TYR A 84 -4.33 -1.73 -4.21
N TRP A 85 -3.61 -0.80 -4.84
CA TRP A 85 -3.43 0.54 -4.31
C TRP A 85 -4.78 1.26 -4.14
N MET A 86 -5.64 1.21 -5.16
CA MET A 86 -6.95 1.85 -5.12
C MET A 86 -7.84 1.25 -4.03
N TYR A 87 -7.94 -0.08 -3.96
CA TYR A 87 -8.74 -0.76 -2.93
C TYR A 87 -8.21 -0.51 -1.53
N HIS A 88 -6.87 -0.43 -1.35
CA HIS A 88 -6.26 -0.08 -0.08
C HIS A 88 -6.74 1.28 0.42
N HIS A 89 -6.65 2.30 -0.43
CA HIS A 89 -7.13 3.64 -0.09
C HIS A 89 -8.65 3.65 0.10
N LEU A 90 -9.40 2.89 -0.71
CA LEU A 90 -10.84 2.75 -0.56
C LEU A 90 -11.19 2.23 0.84
N TYR A 91 -10.59 1.13 1.30
CA TYR A 91 -10.90 0.53 2.59
C TYR A 91 -10.35 1.27 3.81
N ASN A 92 -9.31 2.10 3.64
CA ASN A 92 -8.65 2.78 4.76
C ASN A 92 -9.15 4.21 5.00
N ASN A 93 -9.77 4.86 4.01
CA ASN A 93 -10.33 6.21 4.17
C ASN A 93 -11.87 6.20 4.34
N LEU A 94 -12.47 5.02 4.52
CA LEU A 94 -13.88 4.87 4.85
C LEU A 94 -14.15 5.22 6.32
N THR A 95 -15.32 5.83 6.57
CA THR A 95 -15.85 6.01 7.93
C THR A 95 -16.66 4.78 8.33
N GLU A 96 -16.70 4.44 9.63
CA GLU A 96 -17.25 3.19 10.20
C GLU A 96 -18.73 2.88 9.86
N ARG A 97 -19.45 3.78 9.18
CA ARG A 97 -20.84 3.56 8.78
C ARG A 97 -20.88 3.04 7.34
N ASN A 98 -20.95 1.71 7.20
CA ASN A 98 -21.24 0.96 5.96
C ASN A 98 -20.12 0.87 4.89
N ASP A 99 -18.90 0.50 5.32
CA ASP A 99 -17.69 0.37 4.51
C ASP A 99 -17.85 -0.37 3.15
N SER A 100 -18.50 -1.54 3.12
CA SER A 100 -18.54 -2.38 1.91
C SER A 100 -19.46 -1.83 0.81
N GLN A 101 -20.55 -1.14 1.19
CA GLN A 101 -21.48 -0.54 0.22
C GLN A 101 -20.83 0.65 -0.48
N ASN A 102 -20.04 1.45 0.25
CA ASN A 102 -19.34 2.61 -0.31
C ASN A 102 -18.23 2.20 -1.28
N VAL A 103 -17.44 1.15 -0.98
CA VAL A 103 -16.48 0.59 -1.95
C VAL A 103 -17.19 0.15 -3.22
N SER A 104 -18.24 -0.66 -3.09
CA SER A 104 -18.97 -1.18 -4.26
C SER A 104 -19.58 -0.05 -5.10
N SER A 105 -20.12 0.98 -4.45
CA SER A 105 -20.71 2.15 -5.12
C SER A 105 -19.66 2.96 -5.88
N PHE A 106 -18.50 3.21 -5.27
CA PHE A 106 -17.39 3.87 -5.94
C PHE A 106 -16.92 3.08 -7.16
N ILE A 107 -16.70 1.76 -7.02
CA ILE A 107 -16.26 0.89 -8.11
C ILE A 107 -17.27 0.88 -9.26
N PHE A 108 -18.57 0.78 -8.96
CA PHE A 108 -19.61 0.86 -9.98
C PHE A 108 -19.56 2.18 -10.77
N LYS A 109 -19.46 3.32 -10.06
CA LYS A 109 -19.37 4.64 -10.69
C LYS A 109 -18.09 4.83 -11.49
N LEU A 110 -16.98 4.26 -11.02
CA LEU A 110 -15.72 4.27 -11.75
C LEU A 110 -15.82 3.48 -13.06
N LEU A 111 -16.51 2.33 -13.05
CA LEU A 111 -16.75 1.55 -14.27
C LEU A 111 -17.62 2.31 -15.27
N GLU A 112 -18.66 3.03 -14.81
CA GLU A 112 -19.43 3.95 -15.67
C GLU A 112 -18.53 5.03 -16.28
N TYR A 113 -17.65 5.64 -15.47
CA TYR A 113 -16.68 6.63 -15.96
C TYR A 113 -15.74 6.06 -17.03
N ILE A 114 -15.17 4.88 -16.81
CA ILE A 114 -14.27 4.24 -17.79
C ILE A 114 -15.03 4.01 -19.10
N LYS A 115 -16.26 3.51 -19.03
CA LYS A 115 -17.10 3.28 -20.22
C LYS A 115 -17.39 4.57 -21.00
N ASP A 116 -17.71 5.64 -20.29
CA ASP A 116 -18.17 6.89 -20.92
C ASP A 116 -17.01 7.78 -21.43
N TYR A 117 -15.84 7.70 -20.78
CA TYR A 117 -14.74 8.66 -21.01
C TYR A 117 -13.44 8.04 -21.52
N MET A 118 -13.30 6.70 -21.54
CA MET A 118 -12.06 6.04 -21.98
C MET A 118 -12.32 5.18 -23.21
N SER A 119 -11.79 5.63 -24.36
CA SER A 119 -11.88 4.91 -25.63
C SER A 119 -11.06 3.61 -25.64
N ASP A 120 -9.95 3.59 -24.89
CA ASP A 120 -9.10 2.42 -24.69
C ASP A 120 -8.94 2.18 -23.19
N ASN A 121 -9.63 1.18 -22.63
CA ASN A 121 -9.43 0.82 -21.23
C ASN A 121 -8.07 0.12 -21.07
N LYS A 122 -7.07 0.88 -20.61
CA LYS A 122 -5.69 0.38 -20.41
C LYS A 122 -5.50 -0.39 -19.10
N CYS A 123 -6.48 -0.33 -18.21
CA CYS A 123 -6.42 -0.99 -16.92
C CYS A 123 -7.81 -1.45 -16.48
N THR A 124 -8.02 -2.77 -16.53
CA THR A 124 -9.24 -3.41 -16.03
C THR A 124 -9.35 -3.32 -14.51
N ILE A 125 -10.46 -2.80 -14.01
CA ILE A 125 -10.77 -2.81 -12.58
C ILE A 125 -11.20 -4.22 -12.16
N ASP A 126 -10.52 -4.78 -11.16
CA ASP A 126 -10.79 -6.12 -10.66
C ASP A 126 -11.92 -6.11 -9.63
N VAL A 127 -13.14 -6.36 -10.09
CA VAL A 127 -14.32 -6.42 -9.23
C VAL A 127 -14.35 -7.65 -8.31
N THR A 128 -13.49 -8.65 -8.53
CA THR A 128 -13.48 -9.89 -7.74
C THR A 128 -12.97 -9.67 -6.32
N ILE A 129 -12.22 -8.58 -6.10
CA ILE A 129 -11.67 -8.17 -4.81
C ILE A 129 -12.51 -7.08 -4.11
N ASN A 130 -13.79 -6.89 -4.50
CA ASN A 130 -14.73 -5.97 -3.83
C ASN A 130 -15.09 -6.34 -2.38
N SER A 131 -14.71 -7.52 -1.92
CA SER A 131 -14.81 -7.92 -0.50
C SER A 131 -13.51 -7.56 0.21
N LYS A 132 -13.60 -6.93 1.38
CA LYS A 132 -12.44 -6.51 2.18
C LYS A 132 -11.52 -7.69 2.50
N ASP A 133 -12.08 -8.85 2.87
CA ASP A 133 -11.30 -10.07 3.14
C ASP A 133 -10.57 -10.56 1.89
N TYR A 134 -11.28 -10.62 0.75
CA TYR A 134 -10.69 -11.06 -0.51
C TYR A 134 -9.58 -10.12 -0.97
N PHE A 135 -9.81 -8.81 -0.88
CA PHE A 135 -8.82 -7.78 -1.17
C PHE A 135 -7.57 -7.94 -0.28
N ILE A 136 -7.72 -7.94 1.04
CA ILE A 136 -6.57 -7.98 1.97
C ILE A 136 -5.71 -9.21 1.69
N LYS A 137 -6.32 -10.39 1.60
CA LYS A 137 -5.59 -11.65 1.37
C LYS A 137 -4.91 -11.69 0.02
N THR A 138 -5.60 -11.25 -1.03
CA THR A 138 -5.08 -11.27 -2.40
C THR A 138 -3.95 -10.27 -2.56
N GLN A 139 -4.10 -9.04 -2.05
CA GLN A 139 -3.05 -8.04 -2.03
C GLN A 139 -1.83 -8.56 -1.28
N MET A 140 -2.00 -9.03 -0.03
CA MET A 140 -0.86 -9.49 0.77
C MET A 140 -0.14 -10.65 0.10
N LEU A 141 -0.85 -11.58 -0.53
CA LEU A 141 -0.20 -12.65 -1.30
C LEU A 141 0.59 -12.08 -2.49
N HIS A 142 0.03 -11.13 -3.24
CA HIS A 142 0.70 -10.50 -4.37
C HIS A 142 1.96 -9.76 -3.93
N ASP A 143 1.85 -8.89 -2.93
CA ASP A 143 2.97 -8.09 -2.42
C ASP A 143 4.08 -9.01 -1.89
N TYR A 144 3.71 -10.09 -1.19
CA TYR A 144 4.66 -11.08 -0.72
C TYR A 144 5.40 -11.77 -1.87
N ALA A 145 4.68 -12.18 -2.90
CA ALA A 145 5.28 -12.83 -4.08
C ALA A 145 6.23 -11.88 -4.81
N LEU A 146 5.84 -10.62 -4.99
CA LEU A 146 6.64 -9.59 -5.64
C LEU A 146 7.92 -9.26 -4.85
N ASP A 147 7.82 -9.28 -3.53
CA ASP A 147 8.93 -8.94 -2.63
C ASP A 147 9.80 -10.14 -2.26
N TYR A 148 9.33 -11.36 -2.55
CA TYR A 148 9.85 -12.61 -2.00
C TYR A 148 11.36 -12.75 -2.16
N LYS A 149 11.86 -12.53 -3.39
CA LYS A 149 13.29 -12.63 -3.70
C LYS A 149 14.12 -11.61 -2.92
N THR A 150 13.63 -10.39 -2.78
CA THR A 150 14.32 -9.32 -2.04
C THR A 150 14.42 -9.67 -0.57
N ILE A 151 13.31 -10.13 0.03
CA ILE A 151 13.26 -10.55 1.42
C ILE A 151 14.19 -11.74 1.64
N LYS A 152 14.04 -12.79 0.82
CA LYS A 152 14.81 -14.03 0.93
C LYS A 152 16.31 -13.75 0.92
N ASN A 153 16.79 -12.96 -0.04
CA ASN A 153 18.21 -12.59 -0.13
C ASN A 153 18.70 -11.86 1.12
N LYS A 154 17.88 -10.98 1.71
CA LYS A 154 18.26 -10.24 2.92
C LYS A 154 18.30 -11.16 4.14
N VAL A 155 17.28 -11.99 4.35
CA VAL A 155 17.18 -12.84 5.56
C VAL A 155 18.16 -14.02 5.54
N GLU A 156 18.57 -14.49 4.37
CA GLU A 156 19.57 -15.56 4.22
C GLU A 156 21.02 -15.01 4.28
N SER A 157 21.20 -13.69 4.18
CA SER A 157 22.51 -13.06 4.28
C SER A 157 23.05 -13.13 5.71
N THR A 158 24.28 -13.63 5.87
CA THR A 158 24.92 -13.78 7.18
C THR A 158 25.10 -12.41 7.85
N GLY A 159 24.65 -12.30 9.11
CA GLY A 159 24.78 -11.07 9.89
C GLY A 159 23.86 -9.92 9.46
N ALA A 160 22.97 -10.13 8.48
CA ALA A 160 22.02 -9.12 8.07
C ALA A 160 20.98 -8.87 9.17
N GLU A 161 20.81 -7.60 9.52
CA GLU A 161 19.76 -7.15 10.42
C GLU A 161 18.70 -6.35 9.64
N CYS A 162 17.52 -6.22 10.22
CA CYS A 162 16.38 -5.52 9.64
C CYS A 162 15.70 -4.60 10.65
N SER A 163 14.92 -3.65 10.16
CA SER A 163 14.05 -2.83 10.99
C SER A 163 12.89 -3.64 11.55
N LYS A 164 12.24 -3.09 12.58
CA LYS A 164 11.01 -3.68 13.14
C LYS A 164 9.91 -3.79 12.09
N SER A 165 9.66 -2.72 11.34
CA SER A 165 8.62 -2.68 10.29
C SER A 165 8.84 -3.74 9.21
N TYR A 166 10.10 -3.96 8.81
CA TYR A 166 10.45 -4.99 7.85
C TYR A 166 10.21 -6.39 8.39
N ASN A 167 10.58 -6.66 9.63
CA ASN A 167 10.28 -7.94 10.27
C ASN A 167 8.76 -8.18 10.37
N ASP A 168 8.02 -7.19 10.84
CA ASP A 168 6.56 -7.28 11.00
C ASP A 168 5.88 -7.52 9.63
N TYR A 169 6.41 -6.91 8.57
CA TYR A 169 5.99 -7.19 7.19
C TYR A 169 6.19 -8.67 6.84
N ILE A 170 7.40 -9.22 7.04
CA ILE A 170 7.70 -10.63 6.70
C ILE A 170 6.77 -11.59 7.45
N VAL A 171 6.60 -11.38 8.75
CA VAL A 171 5.78 -12.25 9.61
C VAL A 171 4.33 -12.24 9.12
N LYS A 172 3.72 -11.06 8.99
CA LYS A 172 2.31 -10.93 8.55
C LYS A 172 2.07 -11.52 7.17
N HIS A 173 2.98 -11.33 6.22
CA HIS A 173 2.83 -11.86 4.87
C HIS A 173 3.02 -13.37 4.82
N SER A 174 3.91 -13.92 5.65
CA SER A 174 4.11 -15.37 5.80
C SER A 174 2.89 -16.05 6.44
N GLU A 175 2.29 -15.41 7.45
CA GLU A 175 1.05 -15.86 8.08
C GLU A 175 -0.11 -15.87 7.08
N ASN A 176 -0.31 -14.77 6.35
CA ASN A 176 -1.32 -14.68 5.30
C ASN A 176 -1.12 -15.74 4.21
N TYR A 177 0.12 -16.00 3.78
CA TYR A 177 0.41 -17.06 2.81
C TYR A 177 -0.04 -18.44 3.32
N ASN A 178 0.22 -18.76 4.58
CA ASN A 178 -0.22 -20.03 5.18
C ASN A 178 -1.75 -20.12 5.24
N GLU A 179 -2.42 -19.06 5.68
CA GLU A 179 -3.88 -19.00 5.73
C GLU A 179 -4.51 -19.20 4.35
N VAL A 180 -4.02 -18.46 3.35
CA VAL A 180 -4.47 -18.57 1.95
C VAL A 180 -4.26 -19.99 1.45
N LYS A 181 -3.10 -20.59 1.67
CA LYS A 181 -2.79 -21.97 1.24
C LYS A 181 -3.77 -22.98 1.84
N GLU A 182 -4.13 -22.85 3.11
CA GLU A 182 -5.12 -23.74 3.75
C GLU A 182 -6.52 -23.51 3.19
N GLN A 183 -6.96 -22.25 3.02
CA GLN A 183 -8.29 -21.94 2.48
C GLN A 183 -8.46 -22.43 1.04
N CYS A 184 -7.40 -22.37 0.23
CA CYS A 184 -7.42 -22.84 -1.15
C CYS A 184 -7.49 -24.36 -1.31
N ARG A 185 -7.26 -25.14 -0.23
CA ARG A 185 -7.54 -26.59 -0.24
C ARG A 185 -9.04 -26.87 -0.19
N THR A 186 -9.81 -25.98 0.42
CA THR A 186 -11.25 -26.15 0.64
C THR A 186 -12.08 -25.48 -0.44
N ASN A 187 -11.69 -24.28 -0.88
CA ASN A 187 -12.36 -23.55 -1.95
C ASN A 187 -11.35 -22.92 -2.90
N GLU A 188 -11.19 -23.51 -4.07
CA GLU A 188 -10.16 -23.14 -5.03
C GLU A 188 -10.53 -21.96 -5.95
N ASN A 189 -11.78 -21.46 -5.86
CA ASN A 189 -12.33 -20.43 -6.75
C ASN A 189 -12.24 -19.02 -6.17
N LEU A 190 -11.62 -18.85 -4.99
CA LEU A 190 -11.46 -17.55 -4.35
C LEU A 190 -10.36 -16.73 -5.05
N PRO A 191 -10.43 -15.39 -5.05
CA PRO A 191 -9.49 -14.54 -5.81
C PRO A 191 -8.01 -14.81 -5.47
N TYR A 192 -7.69 -14.92 -4.19
CA TYR A 192 -6.34 -15.25 -3.72
C TYR A 192 -5.89 -16.67 -4.12
N CYS A 193 -6.81 -17.62 -4.34
CA CYS A 193 -6.47 -18.96 -4.82
C CYS A 193 -6.13 -18.97 -6.30
N THR A 194 -6.83 -18.18 -7.09
CA THR A 194 -6.49 -17.96 -8.50
C THR A 194 -5.09 -17.35 -8.61
N LEU A 195 -4.77 -16.36 -7.78
CA LEU A 195 -3.43 -15.78 -7.71
C LEU A 195 -2.38 -16.80 -7.25
N LEU A 196 -2.66 -17.57 -6.18
CA LEU A 196 -1.73 -18.59 -5.66
C LEU A 196 -1.38 -19.62 -6.73
N LYS A 197 -2.36 -20.09 -7.51
CA LYS A 197 -2.14 -21.03 -8.63
C LYS A 197 -1.29 -20.43 -9.74
N LYS A 198 -1.41 -19.13 -9.99
CA LYS A 198 -0.67 -18.42 -11.03
C LYS A 198 0.79 -18.20 -10.64
N ILE A 199 1.08 -18.00 -9.36
CA ILE A 199 2.45 -17.88 -8.85
C ILE A 199 3.15 -19.24 -9.04
N ARG A 200 4.03 -19.32 -10.03
CA ARG A 200 4.78 -20.55 -10.37
C ARG A 200 5.98 -20.79 -9.45
N GLU A 201 6.44 -19.75 -8.76
CA GLU A 201 7.57 -19.85 -7.84
C GLU A 201 7.19 -20.58 -6.56
N HIS A 202 8.15 -21.33 -6.01
CA HIS A 202 7.97 -22.00 -4.72
C HIS A 202 8.05 -20.96 -3.61
N LEU A 203 6.94 -20.26 -3.37
CA LEU A 203 6.77 -19.45 -2.18
C LEU A 203 6.73 -20.36 -0.96
N LEU A 204 7.55 -20.02 0.03
CA LEU A 204 7.57 -20.66 1.35
C LEU A 204 7.55 -19.57 2.42
N PRO A 205 6.89 -19.78 3.56
CA PRO A 205 6.99 -18.87 4.70
C PRO A 205 8.45 -18.58 5.03
N LEU A 206 8.80 -17.30 5.06
CA LEU A 206 10.14 -16.85 5.39
C LEU A 206 10.23 -16.64 6.91
N ARG A 207 11.42 -16.91 7.46
CA ARG A 207 11.66 -16.71 8.89
C ARG A 207 11.73 -15.21 9.21
N ALA A 208 11.37 -14.88 10.44
CA ALA A 208 11.62 -13.56 11.01
C ALA A 208 13.09 -13.18 10.87
N CYS A 209 13.36 -11.91 10.60
CA CYS A 209 14.71 -11.38 10.47
C CYS A 209 15.24 -10.91 11.82
N ARG A 210 16.56 -10.98 12.00
CA ARG A 210 17.22 -10.43 13.19
C ARG A 210 17.02 -8.92 13.19
N GLN A 211 16.34 -8.39 14.19
CA GLN A 211 16.06 -6.96 14.27
C GLN A 211 17.31 -6.20 14.72
N ARG A 212 17.56 -5.04 14.11
CA ARG A 212 18.59 -4.09 14.54
C ARG A 212 18.29 -3.60 15.94
N ASP A 213 19.31 -3.52 16.79
CA ASP A 213 19.16 -2.94 18.12
C ASP A 213 18.91 -1.42 18.01
N PRO A 214 17.76 -0.90 18.49
CA PRO A 214 17.46 0.53 18.44
C PRO A 214 18.50 1.39 19.19
N THR A 215 19.23 0.81 20.14
CA THR A 215 20.16 1.53 21.03
C THR A 215 21.55 1.74 20.44
N LEU A 216 21.90 1.08 19.33
CA LEU A 216 23.25 1.10 18.75
C LEU A 216 23.44 2.13 17.61
N SER A 217 22.38 2.85 17.19
CA SER A 217 22.38 3.65 15.96
C SER A 217 23.03 5.05 16.07
N THR A 218 23.66 5.41 17.20
CA THR A 218 24.28 6.74 17.42
C THR A 218 25.78 6.70 17.70
N ALA A 219 26.53 5.91 16.93
CA ALA A 219 27.99 6.01 16.94
C ALA A 219 28.56 5.69 15.56
N HIS A 220 28.44 6.58 14.58
CA HIS A 220 29.38 6.74 13.46
C HIS A 220 29.25 8.15 12.88
N GLY A 221 29.64 9.13 13.70
CA GLY A 221 30.19 10.40 13.24
C GLY A 221 31.67 10.44 13.63
N GLU A 222 32.48 9.54 13.07
CA GLU A 222 33.93 9.61 13.29
C GLU A 222 34.52 10.70 12.38
N VAL A 223 34.70 11.86 12.99
CA VAL A 223 35.55 12.94 12.52
C VAL A 223 36.98 12.41 12.40
N MET A 224 37.54 12.45 11.19
CA MET A 224 38.97 12.25 10.97
C MET A 224 39.77 13.34 11.72
N PRO A 225 40.83 13.01 12.49
CA PRO A 225 41.65 14.01 13.14
C PRO A 225 42.50 14.77 12.11
N GLN A 226 42.46 16.10 12.21
CA GLN A 226 43.28 17.03 11.45
C GLN A 226 44.77 16.90 11.80
N SER A 227 45.64 17.01 10.80
CA SER A 227 46.99 17.54 11.00
C SER A 227 47.38 18.41 9.81
N PHE A 228 47.77 19.65 10.13
CA PHE A 228 48.82 20.51 9.56
C PHE A 228 48.44 22.00 9.67
N GLN A 229 49.19 22.71 10.52
CA GLN A 229 49.12 24.15 10.76
C GLN A 229 50.04 24.92 9.78
N GLY A 230 49.61 26.11 9.37
CA GLY A 230 50.43 27.18 8.80
C GLY A 230 49.56 28.39 8.37
N PRO A 231 50.01 29.65 8.50
CA PRO A 231 49.21 30.66 9.21
C PRO A 231 48.72 31.90 8.40
N LEU A 232 47.78 32.61 9.04
CA LEU A 232 47.48 34.07 9.08
C LEU A 232 47.07 34.82 7.81
N SER A 233 45.83 35.34 7.83
CA SER A 233 45.55 36.79 7.83
C SER A 233 44.07 37.09 8.16
N GLU A 234 43.86 38.21 8.85
CA GLU A 234 42.63 38.85 9.36
C GLU A 234 41.56 39.07 8.26
N GLU A 235 40.27 39.35 8.47
CA GLU A 235 39.61 40.30 9.39
C GLU A 235 38.08 40.23 9.12
N GLY A 236 37.22 40.61 10.08
CA GLY A 236 35.87 41.12 9.75
C GLY A 236 34.62 40.50 10.42
N ARG A 237 34.29 41.04 11.61
CA ARG A 237 32.96 41.61 12.00
C ARG A 237 31.71 40.72 12.08
N ALA A 238 31.25 40.59 13.34
CA ALA A 238 29.89 40.55 13.90
C ALA A 238 28.67 40.46 12.96
N ASP A 239 27.73 39.56 13.29
CA ASP A 239 26.51 40.02 13.98
C ASP A 239 25.72 38.88 14.65
N GLU A 240 25.15 39.26 15.78
CA GLU A 240 24.39 38.53 16.77
C GLU A 240 22.90 38.70 16.49
N PHE A 241 22.12 37.61 16.42
CA PHE A 241 20.68 37.68 16.69
C PHE A 241 20.19 36.34 17.27
N GLY A 242 20.04 36.32 18.59
CA GLY A 242 19.24 35.32 19.27
C GLY A 242 17.76 35.67 19.22
N ARG A 243 16.90 34.65 19.21
CA ARG A 243 15.68 34.59 20.05
C ARG A 243 15.13 33.15 20.11
N ARG A 244 14.72 32.81 21.35
CA ARG A 244 14.12 31.56 21.82
C ARG A 244 12.61 31.45 21.54
N MET A 245 12.10 30.27 21.88
CA MET A 245 10.72 29.80 22.10
C MET A 245 10.16 29.00 20.90
N GLY A 246 9.57 27.82 21.07
CA GLY A 246 9.21 27.09 22.29
C GLY A 246 8.87 25.64 21.97
N ASP A 247 8.91 24.85 23.04
CA ASP A 247 8.65 23.43 23.16
C ASP A 247 7.13 23.18 23.17
N GLU A 248 6.63 22.21 22.39
CA GLU A 248 5.29 21.66 22.58
C GLU A 248 5.20 20.23 22.02
N ASN A 249 5.23 19.29 22.96
CA ASN A 249 4.93 17.87 22.82
C ASN A 249 3.40 17.66 22.72
N PRO A 250 2.93 16.63 21.99
CA PRO A 250 1.79 15.89 22.53
C PRO A 250 1.93 14.37 22.40
N GLY A 251 2.04 13.71 23.55
CA GLY A 251 1.02 12.76 24.03
C GLY A 251 0.81 11.47 23.26
N GLU A 252 1.44 10.40 23.77
CA GLU A 252 1.06 9.00 23.54
C GLU A 252 -0.38 8.73 24.00
N LEU A 253 -1.17 8.03 23.16
CA LEU A 253 -2.38 7.36 23.59
C LEU A 253 -2.19 5.84 23.40
N HIS A 254 -1.93 5.15 24.50
CA HIS A 254 -2.02 3.70 24.59
C HIS A 254 -3.49 3.27 24.58
N LEU A 255 -3.84 2.33 23.70
CA LEU A 255 -5.05 1.52 23.83
C LEU A 255 -4.65 0.03 23.80
N THR A 256 -5.02 -0.66 24.87
CA THR A 256 -4.94 -2.12 25.04
C THR A 256 -6.15 -2.80 24.39
N PRO A 257 -6.08 -4.10 24.05
CA PRO A 257 -7.12 -4.80 23.30
C PRO A 257 -8.13 -5.51 24.21
N THR A 258 -9.42 -5.43 23.87
CA THR A 258 -10.44 -6.32 24.40
C THR A 258 -11.34 -6.92 23.32
N ALA A 259 -11.30 -8.26 23.29
CA ALA A 259 -12.36 -9.25 23.04
C ALA A 259 -13.20 -9.24 21.74
N GLN A 260 -13.21 -10.44 21.13
CA GLN A 260 -13.96 -10.93 19.98
C GLN A 260 -15.48 -10.79 20.11
N THR A 261 -16.16 -10.61 18.98
CA THR A 261 -17.45 -11.29 18.71
C THR A 261 -17.53 -11.69 17.23
N ASP A 262 -17.83 -12.96 17.00
CA ASP A 262 -18.13 -13.57 15.71
C ASP A 262 -19.41 -12.99 15.11
N ILE A 263 -19.39 -12.65 13.81
CA ILE A 263 -20.62 -12.47 13.03
C ILE A 263 -20.48 -13.24 11.72
N THR A 264 -21.32 -14.27 11.59
CA THR A 264 -21.54 -15.08 10.40
C THR A 264 -22.19 -14.25 9.29
N ALA A 265 -21.59 -14.21 8.10
CA ALA A 265 -22.13 -13.52 6.94
C ALA A 265 -23.16 -14.41 6.20
N ASN A 266 -24.40 -13.93 6.12
CA ASN A 266 -25.50 -14.59 5.40
C ASN A 266 -25.38 -14.45 3.88
N SER A 267 -25.64 -15.58 3.20
CA SER A 267 -25.41 -15.90 1.78
C SER A 267 -26.40 -15.28 0.77
N SER A 268 -26.84 -14.02 0.94
CA SER A 268 -27.93 -13.47 0.10
C SER A 268 -27.51 -12.39 -0.92
N THR A 269 -26.29 -11.85 -0.85
CA THR A 269 -25.85 -10.75 -1.74
C THR A 269 -25.18 -11.25 -3.03
N ILE A 270 -24.81 -12.53 -3.09
CA ILE A 270 -24.05 -13.15 -4.20
C ILE A 270 -24.88 -13.25 -5.49
N ILE A 271 -26.22 -13.31 -5.39
CA ILE A 271 -27.09 -13.55 -6.55
C ILE A 271 -27.22 -12.30 -7.46
N ILE A 272 -27.01 -11.09 -6.95
CA ILE A 272 -27.19 -9.87 -7.75
C ILE A 272 -25.99 -9.63 -8.69
N ILE A 273 -24.77 -10.00 -8.27
CA ILE A 273 -23.55 -9.70 -9.04
C ILE A 273 -23.39 -10.65 -10.24
N ILE A 274 -23.81 -11.91 -10.12
CA ILE A 274 -23.71 -12.90 -11.21
C ILE A 274 -24.59 -12.52 -12.41
N ASN A 275 -25.74 -11.88 -12.18
CA ASN A 275 -26.63 -11.46 -13.27
C ASN A 275 -26.08 -10.30 -14.11
N VAL A 276 -25.12 -9.51 -13.60
CA VAL A 276 -24.52 -8.41 -14.37
C VAL A 276 -23.49 -8.94 -15.36
N ILE A 277 -22.82 -10.07 -15.09
CA ILE A 277 -21.85 -10.68 -16.01
C ILE A 277 -22.53 -11.18 -17.29
N ASN A 278 -23.79 -11.61 -17.22
CA ASN A 278 -24.55 -12.08 -18.40
C ASN A 278 -25.12 -10.96 -19.28
N LEU A 279 -24.93 -9.68 -18.93
CA LEU A 279 -25.23 -8.53 -19.80
C LEU A 279 -24.04 -8.11 -20.67
N PHE A 280 -22.91 -8.83 -20.60
CA PHE A 280 -21.67 -8.57 -21.36
C PHE A 280 -21.35 -9.66 -22.41
N LYS A 281 -22.37 -10.26 -23.04
CA LYS A 281 -22.23 -11.02 -24.28
C LYS A 281 -23.10 -10.43 -25.39
#